data_AF-A0A317EWJ6-F1
#
_entry.id   AF-A0A317EWJ6-F1
#
_cell.length_a   1.000
_cell.length_b   1.000
_cell.length_c   1.000
_cell.angle_alpha   90.00
_cell.angle_beta   90.00
_cell.angle_gamma   90.00
#
_symmetry.space_group_name_H-M   'P 1'
#
loop_
_entity.id
_entity.type
_entity.pdbx_description
1 polymer ?
#
loop_
_entity_poly.entity_id
_entity_poly.type
_entity_poly.pdbx_seq_one_letter_code
_entity_poly.pdbx_strand_id
1 'polypeptide(L)'
;MKNDINIKNKRAYFDYNLIDKYIAGIALLGTEIKAIRQGKANMTDAFCMFIGGILYVRNLHISEYSHSSFYHHDIKRDRALLLQKKEIRKLKLKGEEKGYTIVPLRIFINERGFAKIEISLAQGKKEFDKRDSLKDKDVKREMDRAMKR
;
A
#
# COMPACT_ATOMS: atom_id res chain seq x y z
N MET A 1 -6.17 19.97 -13.30
CA MET A 1 -7.02 19.34 -12.26
C MET A 1 -6.11 18.62 -11.28
N LYS A 2 -6.18 18.96 -9.99
CA LYS A 2 -5.40 18.32 -8.92
C LYS A 2 -5.95 16.89 -8.78
N ASN A 3 -5.20 15.88 -9.23
CA ASN A 3 -5.60 14.48 -9.06
C ASN A 3 -5.35 14.10 -7.59
N ASP A 4 -6.36 14.27 -6.75
CA ASP A 4 -6.29 14.02 -5.30
C ASP A 4 -6.45 12.52 -4.95
N ILE A 5 -5.86 11.66 -5.78
CA ILE A 5 -6.03 10.22 -5.68
C ILE A 5 -5.06 9.69 -4.65
N ASN A 6 -5.62 9.27 -3.52
CA ASN A 6 -4.89 8.73 -2.39
C ASN A 6 -5.66 7.53 -1.81
N ILE A 7 -5.32 6.34 -2.30
CA ILE A 7 -5.93 5.09 -1.86
C ILE A 7 -5.10 4.59 -0.68
N LYS A 8 -5.72 4.44 0.50
CA LYS A 8 -5.03 4.09 1.76
C LYS A 8 -5.41 2.69 2.23
N ASN A 9 -4.41 1.92 2.67
CA ASN A 9 -4.59 0.64 3.34
C ASN A 9 -4.78 0.85 4.85
N LYS A 10 -6.02 1.11 5.27
CA LYS A 10 -6.35 1.34 6.69
C LYS A 10 -6.06 0.12 7.57
N ARG A 11 -6.15 -1.09 7.00
CA ARG A 11 -5.88 -2.35 7.71
C ARG A 11 -4.41 -2.46 8.09
N ALA A 12 -3.49 -2.10 7.20
CA ALA A 12 -2.05 -2.14 7.49
C ALA A 12 -1.66 -1.30 8.71
N TYR A 13 -2.22 -0.08 8.87
CA TYR A 13 -1.96 0.76 10.05
C TYR A 13 -2.52 0.18 11.36
N PHE A 14 -3.53 -0.67 11.26
CA PHE A 14 -4.11 -1.33 12.42
C PHE A 14 -3.35 -2.59 12.79
N ASP A 15 -3.07 -3.47 11.82
CA ASP A 15 -2.50 -4.80 12.06
C ASP A 15 -1.00 -4.78 12.34
N TYR A 16 -0.28 -3.75 11.88
CA TYR A 16 1.18 -3.71 11.95
C TYR A 16 1.72 -2.44 12.61
N ASN A 17 2.87 -2.59 13.26
CA ASN A 17 3.75 -1.50 13.65
C ASN A 17 4.63 -1.12 12.46
N LEU A 18 4.53 0.13 12.02
CA LEU A 18 5.24 0.64 10.85
C LEU A 18 6.56 1.26 11.29
N ILE A 19 7.68 0.75 10.80
CA ILE A 19 9.02 1.13 11.24
C ILE A 19 9.62 2.14 10.26
N ASP A 20 9.96 1.64 9.06
CA ASP A 20 10.57 2.45 8.01
C ASP A 20 9.60 2.53 6.82
N LYS A 21 9.35 3.74 6.31
CA LYS A 21 8.51 3.97 5.11
C LYS A 21 9.38 4.32 3.91
N TYR A 22 9.03 3.79 2.75
CA TYR A 22 9.70 4.03 1.48
C TYR A 22 8.68 4.35 0.39
N ILE A 23 9.08 5.16 -0.58
CA ILE A 23 8.27 5.49 -1.74
C ILE A 23 8.85 4.76 -2.95
N ALA A 24 8.04 3.89 -3.55
CA ALA A 24 8.39 3.15 -4.75
C ALA A 24 7.55 3.59 -5.95
N GLY A 25 8.14 3.52 -7.15
CA GLY A 25 7.37 3.50 -8.40
C GLY A 25 6.75 2.11 -8.61
N ILE A 26 5.61 2.03 -9.29
CA ILE A 26 4.98 0.75 -9.65
C ILE A 26 5.03 0.58 -11.17
N ALA A 27 5.46 -0.59 -11.64
CA ALA A 27 5.34 -0.96 -13.05
C ALA A 27 3.88 -1.36 -13.37
N LEU A 28 3.16 -0.45 -14.03
CA LEU A 28 1.74 -0.60 -14.39
C LEU A 28 1.54 -0.66 -15.91
N LEU A 29 0.47 -1.32 -16.31
CA LEU A 29 -0.09 -1.29 -17.65
C LEU A 29 -1.01 -0.06 -17.83
N GLY A 30 -1.26 0.31 -19.09
CA GLY A 30 -2.09 1.46 -19.44
C GLY A 30 -3.53 1.38 -18.91
N THR A 31 -4.11 0.19 -18.83
CA THR A 31 -5.46 -0.06 -18.29
C THR A 31 -5.51 0.08 -16.77
N GLU A 32 -4.43 -0.30 -16.09
CA GLU A 32 -4.32 -0.27 -14.64
C GLU A 32 -4.21 1.15 -14.10
N ILE A 33 -3.40 1.99 -14.75
CA ILE A 33 -3.31 3.41 -14.36
C ILE A 33 -4.66 4.10 -14.55
N LYS A 34 -5.45 3.73 -15.57
CA LYS A 34 -6.81 4.25 -15.74
C LYS A 34 -7.75 3.81 -14.61
N ALA A 35 -7.68 2.54 -14.18
CA ALA A 35 -8.46 2.04 -13.04
C ALA A 35 -8.06 2.70 -11.71
N ILE A 36 -6.75 2.86 -11.44
CA ILE A 36 -6.26 3.58 -10.26
C ILE A 36 -6.72 5.04 -10.29
N ARG A 37 -6.74 5.68 -11.46
CA ARG A 37 -7.28 7.04 -11.61
C ARG A 37 -8.77 7.15 -11.31
N GLN A 38 -9.51 6.04 -11.35
CA GLN A 38 -10.90 5.97 -10.91
C GLN A 38 -11.04 5.57 -9.44
N GLY A 39 -9.94 5.43 -8.70
CA GLY A 39 -9.94 4.96 -7.31
C GLY A 39 -10.21 3.46 -7.15
N LYS A 40 -10.23 2.68 -8.24
CA LYS A 40 -10.59 1.25 -8.22
C LYS A 40 -9.38 0.34 -7.93
N ALA A 41 -8.78 0.52 -6.75
CA ALA A 41 -7.72 -0.37 -6.26
C ALA A 41 -7.91 -0.71 -4.78
N ASN A 42 -7.56 -1.92 -4.40
CA ASN A 42 -7.61 -2.42 -3.03
C ASN A 42 -6.30 -3.12 -2.65
N MET A 43 -5.73 -2.71 -1.52
CA MET A 43 -4.44 -3.17 -0.98
C MET A 43 -4.59 -4.03 0.30
N THR A 44 -5.82 -4.36 0.71
CA THR A 44 -6.09 -4.91 2.05
C THR A 44 -5.28 -6.17 2.36
N ASP A 45 -5.14 -7.07 1.39
CA ASP A 45 -4.42 -8.35 1.52
C ASP A 45 -3.11 -8.37 0.70
N ALA A 46 -2.66 -7.20 0.24
CA ALA A 46 -1.47 -7.08 -0.58
C ALA A 46 -0.21 -7.09 0.30
N PHE A 47 0.84 -7.75 -0.18
CA PHE A 47 2.14 -7.83 0.49
C PHE A 47 3.26 -7.72 -0.53
N CYS A 48 4.46 -7.35 -0.09
CA CYS A 48 5.62 -7.25 -0.96
C CYS A 48 6.59 -8.41 -0.73
N MET A 49 7.11 -8.98 -1.82
CA MET A 49 8.02 -10.13 -1.78
C MET A 49 9.18 -9.92 -2.76
N PHE A 50 10.37 -10.34 -2.35
CA PHE A 50 11.54 -10.33 -3.23
C PHE A 50 11.54 -11.57 -4.13
N ILE A 51 11.69 -11.36 -5.44
CA ILE A 51 11.83 -12.42 -6.44
C ILE A 51 13.02 -12.02 -7.34
N GLY A 52 14.06 -12.83 -7.39
CA GLY A 52 15.24 -12.55 -8.22
C GLY A 52 15.95 -11.23 -7.91
N GLY A 53 15.84 -10.72 -6.67
CA GLY A 53 16.43 -9.43 -6.26
C GLY A 53 15.59 -8.19 -6.59
N ILE A 54 14.44 -8.37 -7.25
CA ILE A 54 13.45 -7.31 -7.49
C ILE A 54 12.34 -7.44 -6.46
N LEU A 55 11.83 -6.31 -5.95
CA LEU A 55 10.69 -6.30 -5.04
C LEU A 55 9.40 -6.27 -5.85
N TYR A 56 8.49 -7.21 -5.59
CA TYR A 56 7.17 -7.25 -6.21
C TYR A 56 6.08 -7.01 -5.18
N VAL A 57 5.02 -6.32 -5.56
CA VAL A 57 3.75 -6.34 -4.81
C VAL A 57 2.90 -7.47 -5.38
N ARG A 58 2.45 -8.36 -4.50
CA ARG A 58 1.55 -9.46 -4.82
C ARG A 58 0.18 -9.23 -4.18
N ASN A 59 -0.85 -9.84 -4.76
CA ASN A 59 -2.24 -9.77 -4.29
C ASN A 59 -2.78 -8.32 -4.19
N LEU A 60 -2.21 -7.39 -4.97
CA LEU A 60 -2.76 -6.05 -5.15
C LEU A 60 -3.92 -6.12 -6.12
N HIS A 61 -5.13 -5.85 -5.64
CA HIS A 61 -6.33 -5.92 -6.46
C HIS A 61 -6.55 -4.59 -7.18
N ILE A 62 -6.39 -4.58 -8.50
CA ILE A 62 -6.72 -3.43 -9.36
C ILE A 62 -7.86 -3.86 -10.29
N SER A 63 -9.05 -3.28 -10.10
CA SER A 63 -10.20 -3.65 -10.91
C SER A 63 -9.92 -3.37 -12.39
N GLU A 64 -10.55 -4.15 -13.25
CA GLU A 64 -10.49 -3.90 -14.68
C GLU A 64 -11.08 -2.55 -15.05
N TYR A 65 -10.52 -1.97 -16.11
CA TYR A 65 -11.03 -0.72 -16.65
C TYR A 65 -12.20 -1.01 -17.57
N SER A 66 -13.40 -0.54 -17.21
CA SER A 66 -14.66 -0.85 -17.90
C SER A 66 -14.74 -0.36 -19.34
N HIS A 67 -13.88 0.58 -19.75
CA HIS A 67 -13.82 1.08 -21.13
C HIS A 67 -12.60 0.53 -21.89
N SER A 68 -12.11 -0.65 -21.49
CA SER A 68 -11.13 -1.40 -22.28
C SER A 68 -11.86 -2.35 -23.22
N SER A 69 -11.52 -2.32 -24.50
CA SER A 69 -12.23 -3.12 -25.52
C SER A 69 -11.68 -4.54 -25.66
N PHE A 70 -10.36 -4.72 -25.54
CA PHE A 70 -9.69 -6.02 -25.79
C PHE A 70 -8.55 -6.30 -24.83
N TYR A 71 -7.89 -5.26 -24.32
CA TYR A 71 -6.76 -5.41 -23.40
C TYR A 71 -7.28 -5.48 -21.97
N HIS A 72 -7.48 -6.68 -21.46
CA HIS A 72 -7.74 -6.92 -20.04
C HIS A 72 -6.41 -7.19 -19.33
N HIS A 73 -6.24 -6.64 -18.13
CA HIS A 73 -5.12 -6.97 -17.26
C HIS A 73 -5.62 -7.92 -16.18
N ASP A 74 -4.75 -8.84 -15.74
CA ASP A 74 -5.06 -9.64 -14.56
C ASP A 74 -5.13 -8.74 -13.31
N ILE A 75 -6.27 -8.80 -12.62
CA ILE A 75 -6.62 -8.00 -11.45
C ILE A 75 -5.57 -8.14 -10.34
N LYS A 76 -5.01 -9.35 -10.15
CA LYS A 76 -4.07 -9.67 -9.06
C LYS A 76 -2.63 -9.90 -9.54
N ARG A 77 -2.30 -9.43 -10.74
CA ARG A 77 -0.95 -9.54 -11.32
C ARG A 77 0.13 -9.04 -10.35
N ASP A 78 1.25 -9.77 -10.30
CA ASP A 78 2.44 -9.33 -9.60
C ASP A 78 3.06 -8.09 -10.26
N ARG A 79 3.41 -7.09 -9.45
CA ARG A 79 3.89 -5.79 -9.92
C ARG A 79 5.26 -5.47 -9.38
N ALA A 80 6.22 -5.29 -10.28
CA ALA A 80 7.56 -4.86 -9.90
C ALA A 80 7.53 -3.44 -9.31
N LEU A 81 8.26 -3.26 -8.22
CA LEU A 81 8.50 -1.98 -7.56
C LEU A 81 9.86 -1.42 -7.95
N LEU A 82 9.86 -0.12 -8.22
CA LEU A 82 11.03 0.64 -8.61
C LEU A 82 11.50 1.47 -7.41
N LEU A 83 12.61 1.05 -6.82
CA LEU A 83 13.27 1.68 -5.67
C LEU A 83 14.76 1.91 -5.98
N GLN A 84 15.42 2.73 -5.17
CA GLN A 84 16.86 2.88 -5.30
C GLN A 84 17.60 1.62 -4.85
N LYS A 85 18.75 1.32 -5.48
CA LYS A 85 19.58 0.13 -5.16
C LYS A 85 19.94 0.03 -3.67
N LYS A 86 20.20 1.17 -3.01
CA LYS A 86 20.51 1.23 -1.57
C LYS A 86 19.30 0.83 -0.71
N GLU A 87 18.11 1.30 -1.08
CA GLU A 87 16.84 0.98 -0.38
C GLU A 87 16.49 -0.50 -0.54
N ILE A 88 16.62 -1.04 -1.75
CA ILE A 88 16.39 -2.47 -2.05
C ILE A 88 17.29 -3.35 -1.18
N ARG A 89 18.58 -3.02 -1.06
CA ARG A 89 19.52 -3.80 -0.22
C ARG A 89 19.14 -3.75 1.26
N LYS A 90 18.73 -2.58 1.77
CA LYS A 90 18.30 -2.41 3.16
C LYS A 90 17.00 -3.18 3.45
N LEU A 91 16.02 -3.09 2.55
CA LEU A 91 14.76 -3.82 2.65
C LEU A 91 14.94 -5.33 2.54
N LYS A 92 15.87 -5.79 1.70
CA LYS A 92 16.18 -7.22 1.58
C LYS A 92 16.76 -7.76 2.89
N LEU A 93 17.78 -7.08 3.43
CA LEU A 93 18.41 -7.50 4.69
C LEU A 93 17.39 -7.57 5.84
N LYS A 94 16.60 -6.49 6.02
CA LYS A 94 15.58 -6.43 7.08
C LYS A 94 14.37 -7.32 6.82
N GLY A 95 14.06 -7.63 5.56
CA GLY A 95 12.94 -8.50 5.18
C GLY A 95 13.25 -9.99 5.36
N GLU A 96 14.53 -10.37 5.40
CA GLU A 96 14.97 -11.74 5.71
C GLU A 96 14.98 -12.00 7.23
N GLU A 97 15.01 -10.95 8.06
CA GLU A 97 14.89 -11.06 9.51
C GLU A 97 13.51 -11.57 9.93
N LYS A 98 13.48 -12.49 10.90
CA LYS A 98 12.23 -13.10 11.39
C LYS A 98 11.34 -12.05 12.05
N GLY A 99 10.08 -11.99 11.61
CA GLY A 99 9.04 -11.16 12.21
C GLY A 99 8.83 -9.80 11.54
N TYR A 100 9.62 -9.48 10.51
CA TYR A 100 9.36 -8.33 9.65
C TYR A 100 8.71 -8.74 8.33
N THR A 101 7.77 -7.92 7.89
CA THR A 101 7.05 -8.07 6.62
C THR A 101 7.04 -6.73 5.91
N ILE A 102 7.01 -6.73 4.58
CA ILE A 102 6.91 -5.51 3.79
C ILE A 102 5.47 -5.37 3.30
N VAL A 103 4.81 -4.28 3.72
CA VAL A 103 3.38 -4.05 3.45
C VAL A 103 3.16 -2.74 2.67
N PRO A 104 2.22 -2.72 1.71
CA PRO A 104 1.82 -1.49 1.04
C PRO A 104 0.88 -0.67 1.93
N LEU A 105 1.18 0.62 2.07
CA LEU A 105 0.41 1.56 2.90
C LEU A 105 -0.56 2.39 2.08
N ARG A 106 -0.11 2.98 0.98
CA ARG A 106 -0.97 3.82 0.14
C ARG A 106 -0.46 3.89 -1.29
N ILE A 107 -1.39 4.07 -2.22
CA ILE A 107 -1.12 4.42 -3.61
C ILE A 107 -1.54 5.86 -3.83
N PHE A 108 -0.66 6.65 -4.42
CA PHE A 108 -0.93 8.04 -4.74
C PHE A 108 -0.36 8.40 -6.11
N ILE A 109 -0.91 9.44 -6.73
CA ILE A 109 -0.41 9.97 -8.00
C ILE A 109 0.46 11.19 -7.70
N ASN A 110 1.69 11.22 -8.22
CA ASN A 110 2.55 12.40 -8.07
C ASN A 110 2.14 13.52 -9.03
N GLU A 111 2.72 14.70 -8.85
CA GLU A 111 2.45 15.88 -9.68
C GLU A 111 2.77 15.64 -11.17
N ARG A 112 3.74 14.76 -11.45
CA ARG A 112 4.12 14.33 -12.81
C ARG A 112 3.15 13.31 -13.42
N GLY A 113 2.11 12.89 -12.70
CA GLY A 113 1.08 11.97 -13.18
C GLY A 113 1.40 10.48 -13.05
N PHE A 114 2.53 10.09 -12.45
CA PHE A 114 2.89 8.70 -12.19
C PHE A 114 2.26 8.19 -10.88
N ALA A 115 1.76 6.95 -10.91
CA ALA A 115 1.36 6.26 -9.69
C ALA A 115 2.60 5.81 -8.91
N LYS A 116 2.63 6.18 -7.63
CA LYS A 116 3.61 5.74 -6.66
C LYS A 116 2.91 4.96 -5.55
N ILE A 117 3.64 4.04 -4.95
CA ILE A 117 3.20 3.31 -3.76
C ILE A 117 4.13 3.61 -2.61
N GLU A 118 3.54 3.85 -1.44
CA GLU A 118 4.26 3.89 -0.19
C GLU A 118 4.24 2.49 0.41
N ILE A 119 5.43 1.93 0.66
CA ILE A 119 5.61 0.65 1.33
C ILE A 119 6.26 0.88 2.69
N SER A 120 6.05 -0.04 3.61
CA SER A 120 6.68 0.00 4.92
C SER A 120 7.27 -1.34 5.28
N LEU A 121 8.42 -1.30 5.95
CA LEU A 121 8.81 -2.40 6.81
C LEU A 121 7.89 -2.38 8.03
N ALA A 122 7.28 -3.51 8.31
CA ALA A 122 6.22 -3.66 9.27
C ALA A 122 6.48 -4.88 10.17
N GLN A 123 6.13 -4.74 11.45
CA GLN A 123 6.12 -5.84 12.41
C GLN A 123 4.67 -6.10 12.83
N GLY A 124 4.26 -7.35 12.94
CA GLY A 124 2.91 -7.69 13.40
C GLY A 124 2.67 -7.18 14.83
N LYS A 125 1.54 -6.49 15.05
CA LYS A 125 1.13 -6.08 16.40
C LYS A 125 0.64 -7.27 17.21
N LYS A 126 0.91 -7.26 18.52
CA LYS A 126 0.30 -8.21 19.46
C LYS A 126 -1.16 -7.84 19.69
N GLU A 127 -1.98 -8.80 20.13
CA GLU A 127 -3.41 -8.56 20.39
C GLU A 127 -3.65 -7.45 21.41
N PHE A 128 -2.76 -7.34 22.41
CA PHE A 128 -2.80 -6.27 23.40
C PHE A 128 -2.72 -4.89 22.73
N ASP A 129 -1.71 -4.66 21.88
CA ASP A 129 -1.51 -3.41 21.15
C ASP A 129 -2.69 -3.07 20.21
N LYS A 130 -3.37 -4.10 19.68
CA LYS A 130 -4.57 -3.92 18.84
C LYS A 130 -5.76 -3.43 19.66
N ARG A 131 -5.94 -3.90 20.89
CA ARG A 131 -7.00 -3.44 21.79
C ARG A 131 -6.79 -1.99 22.19
N ASP A 132 -5.56 -1.59 22.50
CA ASP A 132 -5.25 -0.20 22.84
C ASP A 132 -5.47 0.73 21.65
N SER A 133 -5.02 0.33 20.45
CA SER A 133 -5.31 1.05 19.21
C SER A 133 -6.82 1.20 18.92
N LEU A 134 -7.66 0.29 19.44
CA LEU A 134 -9.12 0.36 19.31
C LEU A 134 -9.70 1.36 20.30
N LYS A 135 -9.32 1.25 21.58
CA LYS A 135 -9.73 2.18 22.65
C LYS A 135 -9.39 3.63 22.29
N ASP A 136 -8.18 3.89 21.84
CA ASP A 136 -7.74 5.24 21.44
C ASP A 136 -8.59 5.81 20.30
N LYS A 137 -8.97 4.97 19.33
CA LYS A 137 -9.85 5.39 18.23
C LYS A 137 -11.26 5.72 18.71
N ASP A 138 -11.78 4.96 19.67
CA ASP A 138 -13.12 5.19 20.20
C ASP A 138 -13.16 6.45 21.07
N VAL A 139 -12.18 6.64 21.96
CA VAL A 139 -12.00 7.89 22.74
C VAL A 139 -11.91 9.10 21.81
N LYS A 140 -11.10 9.01 20.75
CA LYS A 140 -10.96 10.11 19.78
C LYS A 140 -12.28 10.43 19.08
N ARG A 141 -13.06 9.41 18.69
CA ARG A 141 -14.38 9.61 18.06
C ARG A 141 -15.39 10.25 19.01
N GLU A 142 -15.34 9.93 20.29
CA GLU A 142 -16.19 10.55 21.31
C GLU A 142 -15.83 12.03 21.52
N MET A 143 -14.55 12.35 21.63
CA MET A 143 -14.06 13.74 21.71
C MET A 143 -14.45 14.56 20.48
N ASP A 144 -14.25 14.01 19.28
CA ASP A 144 -14.61 14.67 18.00
C ASP A 144 -16.12 14.96 17.92
N ARG A 145 -16.97 14.08 18.49
CA ARG A 145 -18.42 14.31 18.57
C ARG A 145 -18.78 15.37 19.60
N ALA A 146 -18.10 15.41 20.74
CA ALA A 146 -18.32 16.39 21.80
C ALA A 146 -17.92 17.81 21.36
N MET A 147 -16.82 17.97 20.61
CA MET A 147 -16.38 19.27 20.08
C MET A 147 -17.24 19.83 18.94
N LYS A 148 -18.06 18.98 18.30
CA LYS A 148 -18.91 19.39 17.16
C LYS A 148 -20.34 19.78 17.59
N ARG A 149 -20.68 19.61 18.87
CA ARG A 149 -21.87 20.16 19.51
C ARG A 149 -21.55 21.52 20.09
#